data_AF-A0A0Q4BXR5-F1
#
_entry.id   AF-A0A0Q4BXR5-F1
#
_cell.length_a   1.000
_cell.length_b   1.000
_cell.length_c   1.000
_cell.angle_alpha   90.00
_cell.angle_beta   90.00
_cell.angle_gamma   90.00
#
_symmetry.space_group_name_H-M   'P 1'
#
loop_
_entity.id
_entity.type
_entity.pdbx_description
1 polymer ?
#
loop_
_entity_poly.entity_id
_entity_poly.type
_entity_poly.pdbx_seq_one_letter_code
_entity_poly.pdbx_strand_id
1 'polypeptide(L)'
;MIAAALLSARAWLSALPRGVKLALAAIALLALLWAAWAIWLHTHDAKVIDQHEAAINQAAAPASQVAAEDRAADALENAQLRSERDDAITKAEAVEAAKPVEQRAALPPTTVALNCARMRQAYSAAELVKVAAYKERCL
;
A
#
# COMPACT_ATOMS: atom_id res chain seq x y z
N MET A 1 0.68 10.81 57.16
CA MET A 1 1.06 9.37 57.11
C MET A 1 2.53 9.16 56.73
N ILE A 2 3.09 9.91 55.76
CA ILE A 2 4.50 9.80 55.33
C ILE A 2 5.50 10.08 56.46
N ALA A 3 5.25 11.09 57.30
CA ALA A 3 6.15 11.46 58.41
C ALA A 3 6.30 10.34 59.47
N ALA A 4 5.22 9.62 59.80
CA ALA A 4 5.24 8.51 60.75
C ALA A 4 5.99 7.28 60.18
N ALA A 5 5.89 7.05 58.87
CA ALA A 5 6.64 6.01 58.17
C ALA A 5 8.16 6.32 58.13
N LEU A 6 8.54 7.59 57.99
CA LEU A 6 9.94 8.01 58.01
C LEU A 6 10.57 7.90 59.41
N LEU A 7 9.81 8.23 60.47
CA LEU A 7 10.26 8.11 61.86
C LEU A 7 10.48 6.64 62.27
N SER A 8 9.55 5.77 61.90
CA SER A 8 9.65 4.31 62.16
C SER A 8 10.76 3.65 61.35
N ALA A 9 10.93 4.03 60.07
CA ALA A 9 12.03 3.54 59.23
C ALA A 9 13.40 3.95 59.80
N ARG A 10 13.54 5.18 60.32
CA ARG A 10 14.79 5.67 60.91
C ARG A 10 15.17 4.92 62.20
N ALA A 11 14.19 4.57 63.03
CA ALA A 11 14.39 3.78 64.25
C ALA A 11 14.79 2.32 63.93
N TRP A 12 14.19 1.74 62.89
CA TRP A 12 14.60 0.43 62.38
C TRP A 12 16.01 0.45 61.79
N LEU A 13 16.32 1.50 61.02
CA LEU A 13 17.64 1.64 60.44
C LEU A 13 18.71 1.77 61.51
N SER A 14 18.48 2.53 62.59
CA SER A 14 19.47 2.74 63.64
C SER A 14 19.79 1.47 64.45
N ALA A 15 18.82 0.56 64.60
CA ALA A 15 18.96 -0.72 65.30
C ALA A 15 19.79 -1.77 64.53
N LEU A 16 20.03 -1.58 63.23
CA LEU A 16 20.74 -2.56 62.41
C LEU A 16 22.27 -2.56 62.64
N PRO A 17 22.93 -3.73 62.51
CA PRO A 17 24.38 -3.83 62.51
C PRO A 17 25.02 -3.01 61.38
N ARG A 18 26.23 -2.47 61.60
CA ARG A 18 26.93 -1.65 60.59
C ARG A 18 27.08 -2.34 59.24
N GLY A 19 27.34 -3.65 59.22
CA GLY A 19 27.44 -4.43 57.97
C GLY A 19 26.15 -4.44 57.16
N VAL A 20 24.99 -4.57 57.82
CA VAL A 20 23.69 -4.58 57.15
C VAL A 20 23.33 -3.19 56.62
N LYS A 21 23.68 -2.13 57.36
CA LYS A 21 23.52 -0.74 56.89
C LYS A 21 24.34 -0.48 55.63
N LEU A 22 25.59 -0.95 55.58
CA LEU A 22 26.45 -0.82 54.40
C LEU A 22 25.91 -1.61 53.20
N ALA A 23 25.42 -2.83 53.43
CA ALA A 23 24.80 -3.63 52.38
C ALA A 23 23.53 -2.96 51.82
N LEU A 24 22.66 -2.44 52.69
CA LEU A 24 21.47 -1.70 52.27
C LEU A 24 21.82 -0.42 51.51
N ALA A 25 22.85 0.32 51.94
CA ALA A 25 23.33 1.50 51.24
C ALA A 25 23.88 1.14 49.85
N ALA A 26 24.64 0.04 49.73
CA ALA A 26 25.15 -0.43 48.44
C ALA A 26 24.02 -0.86 47.49
N ILE A 27 23.01 -1.57 48.00
CA ILE A 27 21.83 -1.97 47.21
C ILE A 27 21.05 -0.73 46.75
N ALA A 28 20.82 0.24 47.65
CA ALA A 28 20.15 1.48 47.29
C ALA A 28 20.91 2.27 46.22
N LEU A 29 22.24 2.33 46.32
CA LEU A 29 23.08 2.97 45.32
C LEU A 29 22.98 2.26 43.96
N LEU A 30 23.06 0.93 43.94
CA LEU A 30 22.91 0.15 42.72
C LEU A 30 21.54 0.34 42.09
N ALA A 31 20.47 0.37 42.89
CA ALA A 31 19.12 0.62 42.39
C ALA A 31 18.99 2.01 41.75
N LEU A 32 19.61 3.04 42.33
CA LEU A 32 19.63 4.39 41.76
C LEU A 32 20.40 4.45 40.44
N LEU A 33 21.58 3.80 40.37
CA LEU A 33 22.36 3.72 39.13
C LEU A 33 21.59 2.99 38.03
N TRP A 34 20.91 1.90 38.38
CA TRP A 34 20.12 1.12 37.44
C TRP A 34 18.91 1.91 36.93
N ALA A 35 18.20 2.61 37.82
CA ALA A 35 17.09 3.48 37.43
C ALA A 35 17.55 4.63 36.51
N ALA A 36 18.66 5.29 36.83
CA ALA A 36 19.24 6.33 35.99
C ALA A 36 19.63 5.80 34.60
N TRP A 37 20.22 4.61 34.54
CA TRP A 37 20.57 3.98 33.27
C TRP A 37 19.35 3.60 32.44
N ALA A 38 18.31 3.04 33.07
CA ALA A 38 17.06 2.69 32.37
C ALA A 38 16.36 3.92 31.79
N ILE A 39 16.31 5.04 32.53
CA ILE A 39 15.77 6.31 32.03
C ILE A 39 16.59 6.83 30.85
N TRP A 40 17.93 6.77 30.96
CA TRP A 40 18.82 7.18 29.87
C TRP A 40 18.60 6.34 28.61
N LEU A 41 18.52 5.01 28.71
CA LEU A 41 18.23 4.14 27.57
C LEU A 41 16.88 4.47 26.94
N HIS A 42 15.82 4.57 27.76
CA HIS A 42 14.48 4.85 27.25
C HIS A 42 14.40 6.18 26.49
N THR A 43 15.04 7.22 27.00
CA THR A 43 15.03 8.55 26.37
C THR A 43 15.96 8.63 25.16
N HIS A 44 17.09 7.93 25.18
CA HIS A 44 18.04 7.94 24.08
C HIS A 44 17.55 7.09 22.90
N ASP A 45 17.00 5.90 23.16
CA ASP A 45 16.49 5.00 22.12
C ASP A 45 15.25 5.57 21.43
N ALA A 46 14.32 6.19 22.19
CA ALA A 46 13.17 6.87 21.61
C ALA A 46 13.60 7.99 20.64
N LYS A 47 14.63 8.75 21.02
CA LYS A 47 15.15 9.84 20.18
C LYS A 47 15.82 9.32 18.90
N VAL A 48 16.46 8.16 18.94
CA VAL A 48 17.09 7.54 17.75
C VAL A 48 16.02 7.04 16.78
N ILE A 49 14.93 6.45 17.28
CA ILE A 49 13.81 5.98 16.45
C ILE A 49 13.11 7.18 15.77
N ASP A 50 12.79 8.22 16.53
CA ASP A 50 12.12 9.42 15.99
C ASP A 50 12.96 10.10 14.90
N GLN A 51 14.28 10.15 15.06
CA GLN A 51 15.19 10.72 14.06
C GLN A 51 15.24 9.88 12.78
N HIS A 52 15.14 8.55 12.91
CA HIS A 52 15.17 7.65 11.76
C HIS A 52 13.86 7.72 10.97
N GLU A 53 12.72 7.73 11.65
CA GLU A 53 11.42 7.94 11.00
C GLU A 53 11.31 9.32 10.35
N ALA A 54 11.80 10.38 11.01
CA ALA A 54 11.83 11.72 10.43
C ALA A 54 12.68 11.76 9.14
N ALA A 55 13.84 11.08 9.13
CA ALA A 55 14.70 10.99 7.95
C ALA A 55 14.03 10.23 6.80
N ILE A 56 13.35 9.12 7.09
CA ILE A 56 12.59 8.35 6.07
C ILE A 56 11.45 9.21 5.51
N ASN A 57 10.68 9.88 6.36
CA ASN A 57 9.56 10.71 5.93
C ASN A 57 10.01 11.92 5.10
N GLN A 58 11.14 12.54 5.45
CA GLN A 58 11.72 13.63 4.65
C GLN A 58 12.24 13.14 3.30
N ALA A 59 12.85 11.95 3.23
CA ALA A 59 13.30 11.35 1.97
C ALA A 59 12.12 10.88 1.09
N ALA A 60 11.02 10.44 1.69
CA ALA A 60 9.82 9.97 0.99
C ALA A 60 8.91 11.11 0.51
N ALA A 61 8.94 12.27 1.16
CA ALA A 61 8.15 13.44 0.76
C ALA A 61 8.33 13.84 -0.73
N PRO A 62 9.54 14.01 -1.27
CA PRO A 62 9.72 14.31 -2.70
C PRO A 62 9.31 13.13 -3.59
N ALA A 63 9.57 11.89 -3.19
CA ALA A 63 9.18 10.70 -3.96
C ALA A 63 7.65 10.58 -4.11
N SER A 64 6.88 11.00 -3.10
CA SER A 64 5.42 10.99 -3.16
C SER A 64 4.84 11.99 -4.18
N GLN A 65 5.51 13.13 -4.36
CA GLN A 65 5.11 14.16 -5.32
C GLN A 65 5.44 13.73 -6.74
N VAL A 66 6.66 13.24 -6.97
CA VAL A 66 7.08 12.68 -8.26
C VAL A 66 6.18 11.51 -8.66
N ALA A 67 5.88 10.60 -7.74
CA ALA A 67 4.96 9.49 -8.02
C ALA A 67 3.51 9.91 -8.29
N ALA A 68 3.09 11.11 -7.87
CA ALA A 68 1.77 11.65 -8.21
C ALA A 68 1.76 12.28 -9.61
N GLU A 69 2.83 12.99 -9.97
CA GLU A 69 3.03 13.56 -11.31
C GLU A 69 3.18 12.47 -12.36
N ASP A 70 3.99 11.44 -12.10
CA ASP A 70 4.17 10.29 -13.00
C ASP A 70 2.85 9.56 -13.24
N ARG A 71 2.06 9.32 -12.18
CA ARG A 71 0.72 8.70 -12.32
C ARG A 71 -0.24 9.54 -13.15
N ALA A 72 -0.16 10.87 -13.06
CA ALA A 72 -0.97 11.76 -13.86
C ALA A 72 -0.54 11.75 -15.34
N ALA A 73 0.77 11.77 -15.59
CA ALA A 73 1.34 11.65 -16.94
C ALA A 73 0.96 10.32 -17.60
N ASP A 74 1.14 9.20 -16.90
CA ASP A 74 0.76 7.86 -17.37
C ASP A 74 -0.73 7.77 -17.70
N ALA A 75 -1.60 8.37 -16.87
CA ALA A 75 -3.03 8.37 -17.10
C ALA A 75 -3.41 9.14 -18.38
N LEU A 76 -2.77 10.29 -18.61
CA LEU A 76 -2.98 11.10 -19.81
C LEU A 76 -2.47 10.39 -21.07
N GLU A 77 -1.26 9.82 -21.02
CA GLU A 77 -0.69 9.06 -22.13
C GLU A 77 -1.57 7.87 -22.50
N ASN A 78 -2.00 7.09 -21.49
CA ASN A 78 -2.90 5.97 -21.72
C ASN A 78 -4.25 6.40 -22.30
N ALA A 79 -4.78 7.55 -21.89
CA ALA A 79 -6.03 8.08 -22.45
C ALA A 79 -5.84 8.48 -23.93
N GLN A 80 -4.73 9.14 -24.25
CA GLN A 80 -4.40 9.54 -25.61
C GLN A 80 -4.20 8.32 -26.52
N LEU A 81 -3.40 7.34 -26.09
CA LEU A 81 -3.17 6.10 -26.85
C LEU A 81 -4.47 5.31 -27.10
N ARG A 82 -5.41 5.33 -26.16
CA ARG A 82 -6.74 4.74 -26.35
C ARG A 82 -7.52 5.48 -27.43
N SER A 83 -7.54 6.81 -27.39
CA SER A 83 -8.20 7.63 -28.41
C SER A 83 -7.61 7.37 -29.79
N GLU A 84 -6.29 7.43 -29.93
CA GLU A 84 -5.60 7.20 -31.21
C GLU A 84 -5.87 5.80 -31.78
N ARG A 85 -5.90 4.77 -30.91
CA ARG A 85 -6.27 3.42 -31.30
C ARG A 85 -7.72 3.35 -31.78
N ASP A 86 -8.65 3.96 -31.06
CA ASP A 86 -10.08 3.90 -31.39
C ASP A 86 -10.38 4.67 -32.68
N ASP A 87 -9.69 5.80 -32.91
CA ASP A 87 -9.74 6.54 -34.17
C ASP A 87 -9.17 5.73 -35.33
N ALA A 88 -8.04 5.03 -35.12
CA ALA A 88 -7.44 4.17 -36.13
C ALA A 88 -8.35 2.98 -36.48
N ILE A 89 -9.00 2.36 -35.50
CA ILE A 89 -10.00 1.30 -35.70
C ILE A 89 -11.18 1.85 -36.51
N THR A 90 -11.76 2.97 -36.08
CA THR A 90 -12.90 3.59 -36.77
C THR A 90 -12.57 3.92 -38.22
N LYS A 91 -11.36 4.46 -38.47
CA LYS A 91 -10.89 4.74 -39.82
C LYS A 91 -10.71 3.46 -40.65
N ALA A 92 -10.14 2.41 -40.06
CA ALA A 92 -9.98 1.11 -40.74
C ALA A 92 -11.34 0.49 -41.07
N GLU A 93 -12.31 0.55 -40.15
CA GLU A 93 -13.67 0.07 -40.37
C GLU A 93 -14.38 0.86 -41.47
N ALA A 94 -14.24 2.19 -41.50
CA ALA A 94 -14.79 3.02 -42.56
C ALA A 94 -14.17 2.71 -43.94
N VAL A 95 -12.85 2.47 -43.99
CA VAL A 95 -12.16 2.07 -45.22
C VAL A 95 -12.62 0.69 -45.71
N GLU A 96 -12.77 -0.29 -44.81
CA GLU A 96 -13.32 -1.60 -45.18
C GLU A 96 -14.79 -1.52 -45.60
N ALA A 97 -15.61 -0.72 -44.91
CA ALA A 97 -17.01 -0.52 -45.26
C ALA A 97 -17.17 0.15 -46.65
N ALA A 98 -16.24 1.02 -47.04
CA ALA A 98 -16.22 1.66 -48.35
C ALA A 98 -15.85 0.71 -49.51
N LYS A 99 -15.24 -0.45 -49.22
CA LYS A 99 -14.94 -1.45 -50.26
C LYS A 99 -16.22 -2.17 -50.71
N PRO A 100 -16.32 -2.56 -52.00
CA PRO A 100 -17.32 -3.51 -52.48
C PRO A 100 -17.28 -4.79 -51.64
N VAL A 101 -18.43 -5.44 -51.42
CA VAL A 101 -18.56 -6.58 -50.49
C VAL A 101 -17.59 -7.71 -50.84
N GLU A 102 -17.32 -7.91 -52.12
CA GLU A 102 -16.41 -8.92 -52.67
C GLU A 102 -14.93 -8.63 -52.38
N GLN A 103 -14.59 -7.37 -52.07
CA GLN A 103 -13.21 -6.92 -51.81
C GLN A 103 -12.96 -6.61 -50.32
N ARG A 104 -13.97 -6.77 -49.46
CA ARG A 104 -13.82 -6.62 -48.01
C ARG A 104 -12.97 -7.75 -47.44
N ALA A 105 -12.19 -7.45 -46.43
CA ALA A 105 -11.43 -8.47 -45.71
C ALA A 105 -12.39 -9.50 -45.09
N ALA A 106 -12.32 -10.76 -45.56
CA ALA A 106 -13.08 -11.86 -45.00
C ALA A 106 -12.37 -12.42 -43.77
N LEU A 107 -13.10 -12.54 -42.66
CA LEU A 107 -12.60 -13.27 -41.49
C LEU A 107 -12.53 -14.77 -41.81
N PRO A 108 -11.46 -15.48 -41.40
CA PRO A 108 -11.40 -16.93 -41.53
C PRO A 108 -12.59 -17.58 -40.82
N PRO A 109 -13.16 -18.67 -41.37
CA PRO A 109 -14.34 -19.32 -40.81
C PRO A 109 -14.09 -19.86 -39.39
N THR A 110 -12.86 -20.30 -39.10
CA THR A 110 -12.43 -20.74 -37.76
C THR A 110 -12.49 -19.59 -36.74
N THR A 111 -12.10 -18.38 -37.15
CA THR A 111 -12.15 -17.17 -36.32
C THR A 111 -13.59 -16.76 -36.03
N VAL A 112 -14.47 -16.83 -37.04
CA VAL A 112 -15.90 -16.56 -36.85
C VAL A 112 -16.50 -17.56 -35.86
N ALA A 113 -16.28 -18.85 -36.06
CA ALA A 113 -16.78 -19.90 -35.17
C ALA A 113 -16.31 -19.73 -33.71
N LEU A 114 -15.02 -19.39 -33.51
CA LEU A 114 -14.47 -19.14 -32.18
C LEU A 114 -15.13 -17.92 -31.50
N ASN A 115 -15.33 -16.83 -32.24
CA ASN A 115 -16.00 -15.63 -31.71
C ASN A 115 -17.47 -15.91 -31.38
N CYS A 116 -18.19 -16.66 -32.21
CA CYS A 116 -19.55 -17.10 -31.92
C CYS A 116 -19.62 -17.97 -30.65
N ALA A 117 -18.66 -18.87 -30.45
CA ALA A 117 -18.58 -19.70 -29.25
C ALA A 117 -18.30 -18.86 -27.99
N ARG A 118 -17.40 -17.88 -28.07
CA ARG A 118 -17.12 -16.95 -26.97
C ARG A 118 -18.34 -16.10 -26.60
N MET A 119 -19.09 -15.61 -27.60
CA MET A 119 -20.33 -14.88 -27.34
C MET A 119 -21.38 -15.76 -26.65
N ARG A 120 -21.53 -17.02 -27.06
CA ARG A 120 -22.42 -17.98 -26.39
C ARG A 120 -22.05 -18.27 -24.93
N GLN A 121 -20.78 -18.12 -24.57
CA GLN A 121 -20.30 -18.28 -23.19
C GLN A 121 -20.48 -17.01 -22.36
N ALA A 122 -20.35 -15.84 -22.98
CA ALA A 122 -20.41 -14.54 -22.30
C ALA A 122 -21.82 -14.01 -22.08
N TYR A 123 -22.80 -14.42 -22.90
CA TYR A 123 -24.17 -13.89 -22.89
C TYR A 123 -25.22 -15.00 -22.81
N SER A 124 -26.36 -14.67 -22.21
CA SER A 124 -27.52 -15.56 -22.22
C SER A 124 -28.18 -15.62 -23.61
N ALA A 125 -28.94 -16.68 -23.89
CA ALA A 125 -29.66 -16.84 -25.16
C ALA A 125 -30.60 -15.66 -25.48
N ALA A 126 -31.23 -15.06 -24.46
CA ALA A 126 -32.12 -13.91 -24.62
C ALA A 126 -31.36 -12.61 -24.99
N GLU A 127 -30.10 -12.49 -24.61
CA GLU A 127 -29.23 -11.35 -24.92
C GLU A 127 -28.59 -11.50 -26.30
N LEU A 128 -28.18 -12.70 -26.68
CA LEU A 128 -27.60 -12.98 -27.99
C LEU A 128 -28.54 -12.63 -29.15
N VAL A 129 -29.85 -12.82 -28.97
CA VAL A 129 -30.87 -12.43 -29.97
C VAL A 129 -30.97 -10.91 -30.13
N LYS A 130 -30.39 -10.12 -29.22
CA LYS A 130 -30.35 -8.65 -29.33
C LYS A 130 -29.05 -8.13 -29.95
N VAL A 131 -28.02 -8.97 -30.09
CA VAL A 131 -26.72 -8.57 -30.66
C VAL A 131 -26.75 -8.73 -32.18
N ALA A 132 -26.76 -7.61 -32.91
CA ALA A 132 -26.82 -7.59 -34.38
C ALA A 132 -25.67 -8.40 -35.03
N ALA A 133 -24.44 -8.21 -34.55
CA ALA A 133 -23.27 -8.93 -35.06
C ALA A 133 -23.37 -10.46 -34.89
N TYR A 134 -24.03 -10.94 -33.83
CA TYR A 134 -24.26 -12.38 -33.62
C TYR A 134 -25.34 -12.91 -34.59
N LYS A 135 -26.40 -12.13 -34.84
CA LYS A 135 -27.42 -12.49 -35.85
C LYS A 135 -26.87 -12.59 -37.26
N GLU A 136 -25.97 -11.68 -37.63
CA GLU A 136 -25.46 -11.62 -38.99
C GLU A 136 -24.38 -12.68 -39.28
N ARG A 137 -23.67 -13.16 -38.26
CA ARG A 137 -22.47 -13.98 -38.42
C ARG A 137 -22.51 -15.35 -37.74
N CYS A 138 -23.46 -15.59 -36.83
CA CYS A 138 -23.47 -16.77 -35.96
C CYS A 138 -24.83 -17.51 -35.88
N LEU A 139 -25.86 -16.97 -36.51
CA LEU A 139 -27.20 -17.56 -36.67
C LEU A 139 -27.43 -17.89 -38.14
#